data_AF-A0A832X9I4-F1
#
_entry.id   AF-A0A832X9I4-F1
#
_cell.length_a   1.000
_cell.length_b   1.000
_cell.length_c   1.000
_cell.angle_alpha   90.00
_cell.angle_beta   90.00
_cell.angle_gamma   90.00
#
_symmetry.space_group_name_H-M   'P 1'
#
loop_
_entity.id
_entity.type
_entity.pdbx_description
1 polymer ?
#
loop_
_entity_poly.entity_id
_entity_poly.type
_entity_poly.pdbx_seq_one_letter_code
_entity_poly.pdbx_strand_id
1 'polypeptide(L)'
;MDVGITRVSSKGQIVIPLSMRKNLSEGEEMLIIREGERYILKPLDEMKPALKEDILFAAKTEEAFSEYRKGSFQTKEKDAFLDELESW
;
A
#
# COMPACT_ATOMS: atom_id res chain seq x y z
N MET A 1 4.60 20.81 4.07
CA MET A 1 3.55 19.88 4.51
C MET A 1 2.25 20.64 4.49
N ASP A 2 1.38 20.34 3.54
CA ASP A 2 0.08 21.00 3.43
C ASP A 2 -0.98 20.15 4.16
N VAL A 3 -1.78 20.78 5.03
CA VAL A 3 -2.86 20.13 5.77
C VAL A 3 -4.16 20.85 5.47
N GLY A 4 -5.21 20.10 5.15
CA GLY A 4 -6.50 20.64 4.73
C GLY A 4 -7.63 19.83 5.31
N ILE A 5 -8.68 20.50 5.75
CA ILE A 5 -9.91 19.87 6.23
C ILE A 5 -10.94 20.00 5.11
N THR A 6 -11.57 18.88 4.75
CA THR A 6 -12.62 18.84 3.75
C THR A 6 -13.83 18.10 4.30
N ARG A 7 -14.98 18.27 3.66
CA ARG A 7 -16.20 17.52 3.96
C ARG A 7 -16.55 16.65 2.77
N VAL A 8 -17.13 15.50 3.05
CA VAL A 8 -17.74 14.66 2.02
C VAL A 8 -18.95 15.40 1.48
N SER A 9 -19.03 15.55 0.15
CA SER A 9 -20.20 16.16 -0.49
C SER A 9 -21.44 15.27 -0.38
N SER A 10 -22.62 15.82 -0.68
CA SER A 10 -23.88 15.07 -0.67
C SER A 10 -23.89 13.85 -1.61
N LYS A 11 -22.99 13.83 -2.61
CA LYS A 11 -22.82 12.71 -3.55
C LYS A 11 -21.74 11.71 -3.11
N GLY A 12 -21.23 11.82 -1.87
CA GLY A 12 -20.17 10.95 -1.38
C GLY A 12 -18.76 11.31 -1.87
N GLN A 13 -18.59 12.45 -2.55
CA GLN A 13 -17.28 12.83 -3.10
C GLN A 13 -16.41 13.49 -2.03
N ILE A 14 -15.16 13.03 -1.90
CA ILE A 14 -14.12 13.70 -1.11
C ILE A 14 -13.44 14.74 -2.00
N VAL A 15 -13.47 16.00 -1.58
CA VAL A 15 -12.94 17.11 -2.37
C VAL A 15 -11.55 17.48 -1.89
N ILE A 16 -10.54 17.42 -2.78
CA ILE A 16 -9.20 17.95 -2.49
C ILE A 16 -9.28 19.49 -2.46
N PRO A 17 -8.82 20.17 -1.40
CA PRO A 17 -8.82 21.64 -1.31
C PRO A 17 -8.09 22.30 -2.48
N LEU A 18 -8.58 23.46 -2.93
CA LEU A 18 -8.05 24.16 -4.10
C LEU A 18 -6.53 24.42 -4.02
N SER A 19 -6.03 24.78 -2.84
CA SER A 19 -4.60 25.02 -2.59
C SER A 19 -3.72 23.80 -2.84
N MET A 20 -4.27 22.58 -2.74
CA MET A 20 -3.58 21.31 -2.90
C MET A 20 -3.68 20.73 -4.32
N ARG A 21 -4.40 21.39 -5.24
CA ARG A 21 -4.61 20.88 -6.61
C ARG A 21 -3.54 21.28 -7.62
N LYS A 22 -2.54 22.07 -7.22
CA LYS A 22 -1.55 22.66 -8.15
C LYS A 22 -0.83 21.65 -9.04
N ASN A 23 -0.68 20.40 -8.59
CA ASN A 23 0.04 19.35 -9.30
C ASN A 23 -0.89 18.18 -9.72
N LEU A 24 -2.21 18.39 -9.74
CA LEU A 24 -3.16 17.41 -10.23
C LEU A 24 -3.63 17.83 -11.62
N SER A 25 -3.49 16.94 -12.59
CA SER A 25 -3.91 17.18 -13.97
C SER A 25 -5.36 16.72 -14.18
N GLU A 26 -6.08 17.41 -15.06
CA GLU A 26 -7.41 16.98 -15.44
C GLU A 26 -7.33 15.63 -16.18
N GLY A 27 -8.18 14.67 -15.81
CA GLY A 27 -8.19 13.33 -16.39
C GLY A 27 -7.12 12.38 -15.85
N GLU A 28 -6.31 12.79 -14.88
CA GLU A 28 -5.29 11.96 -14.24
C GLU A 28 -5.91 10.77 -13.50
N GLU A 29 -5.45 9.56 -13.81
CA GLU A 29 -5.88 8.34 -13.12
C GLU A 29 -5.13 8.19 -11.79
N MET A 30 -5.86 7.84 -10.73
CA MET A 30 -5.33 7.73 -9.38
C MET A 30 -5.59 6.33 -8.81
N LEU A 31 -4.55 5.71 -8.25
CA LEU A 31 -4.71 4.55 -7.39
C LEU A 31 -5.28 4.99 -6.04
N ILE A 32 -6.34 4.33 -5.60
CA ILE A 32 -6.95 4.53 -4.28
C ILE A 32 -6.81 3.23 -3.48
N ILE A 33 -6.09 3.28 -2.36
CA ILE A 33 -5.98 2.18 -1.41
C ILE A 33 -6.71 2.58 -0.13
N ARG A 34 -7.54 1.68 0.41
CA ARG A 34 -8.23 1.85 1.69
C ARG A 34 -7.74 0.82 2.69
N GLU A 35 -7.37 1.29 3.87
CA GLU A 35 -6.97 0.47 5.01
C GLU A 35 -7.69 0.98 6.25
N GLY A 36 -8.75 0.28 6.67
CA GLY A 36 -9.65 0.75 7.73
C GLY A 36 -10.24 2.13 7.39
N GLU A 37 -9.90 3.13 8.20
CA GLU A 37 -10.31 4.53 8.07
C GLU A 37 -9.33 5.39 7.26
N ARG A 38 -8.20 4.83 6.82
CA ARG A 38 -7.18 5.54 6.07
C ARG A 38 -7.36 5.34 4.57
N TYR A 39 -7.26 6.43 3.83
CA TYR A 39 -7.19 6.43 2.37
C TYR A 39 -5.81 6.90 1.92
N ILE A 40 -5.24 6.22 0.94
CA ILE A 40 -3.99 6.59 0.26
C ILE A 40 -4.32 6.79 -1.21
N LEU A 41 -3.94 7.94 -1.76
CA LEU A 41 -4.10 8.28 -3.17
C LEU A 41 -2.74 8.50 -3.81
N LYS A 42 -2.51 7.93 -5.00
CA LYS A 42 -1.27 8.13 -5.78
C LYS A 42 -1.58 8.23 -7.28
N PRO A 43 -0.92 9.13 -8.04
CA PRO A 43 -0.98 9.13 -9.50
C PRO A 43 -0.53 7.79 -10.11
N LEU A 44 -1.22 7.32 -11.14
CA LEU A 44 -0.85 6.12 -11.88
C LEU A 44 0.29 6.35 -12.88
N ASP A 45 0.45 7.57 -13.42
CA ASP A 45 1.52 7.87 -14.37
C ASP A 45 2.93 7.85 -13.75
N GLU A 46 3.03 8.04 -12.43
CA GLU A 46 4.26 7.82 -11.66
C GLU A 46 4.57 6.32 -11.48
N MET A 47 3.65 5.43 -11.89
CA MET A 47 3.69 3.99 -11.67
C MET A 47 4.01 3.23 -12.98
N LYS A 48 5.26 3.35 -13.43
CA LYS A 48 5.89 2.45 -14.44
C LYS A 48 5.90 0.97 -13.97
N PRO A 49 6.26 -0.03 -14.81
CA PRO A 49 5.88 -1.46 -14.67
C PRO A 49 6.15 -2.18 -13.33
N ALA A 50 6.98 -1.61 -12.46
CA ALA A 50 7.32 -2.13 -11.13
C ALA A 50 6.16 -2.09 -10.12
N LEU A 51 5.07 -1.36 -10.38
CA LEU A 51 4.00 -1.16 -9.39
C LEU A 51 3.30 -2.45 -8.95
N LYS A 52 3.01 -3.34 -9.90
CA LYS A 52 2.32 -4.59 -9.58
C LYS A 52 3.17 -5.46 -8.67
N GLU A 53 4.49 -5.45 -8.87
CA GLU A 53 5.45 -6.17 -8.03
C GLU A 53 5.60 -5.50 -6.67
N ASP A 54 5.68 -4.17 -6.59
CA ASP A 54 5.80 -3.44 -5.34
C ASP A 54 4.53 -3.58 -4.46
N ILE A 55 3.34 -3.55 -5.07
CA ILE A 55 2.07 -3.80 -4.36
C ILE A 55 2.00 -5.25 -3.89
N LEU A 56 2.40 -6.22 -4.73
CA LEU A 56 2.43 -7.63 -4.33
C LEU A 56 3.43 -7.86 -3.19
N PHE A 57 4.58 -7.22 -3.25
CA PHE A 57 5.64 -7.34 -2.26
C PHE A 57 5.19 -6.76 -0.92
N ALA A 58 4.60 -5.56 -0.93
CA ALA A 58 4.06 -4.93 0.28
C ALA A 58 2.95 -5.79 0.90
N ALA A 59 2.02 -6.31 0.08
CA ALA A 59 0.94 -7.17 0.57
C ALA A 59 1.46 -8.48 1.18
N LYS A 60 2.41 -9.16 0.52
CA LYS A 60 3.03 -10.39 1.02
C LYS A 60 3.84 -10.18 2.29
N THR A 61 4.55 -9.06 2.38
CA THR A 61 5.33 -8.70 3.56
C THR A 61 4.43 -8.48 4.77
N GLU A 62 3.31 -7.79 4.58
CA GLU A 62 2.35 -7.53 5.66
C GLU A 62 1.64 -8.81 6.11
N GLU A 63 1.30 -9.71 5.18
CA GLU A 63 0.75 -11.02 5.51
C GLU A 63 1.71 -11.85 6.36
N ALA A 64 2.98 -11.97 5.92
CA ALA A 64 4.01 -12.69 6.68
C ALA A 64 4.27 -12.06 8.05
N PHE A 65 4.25 -10.73 8.15
CA PHE A 65 4.44 -10.02 9.42
C PHE A 65 3.25 -10.21 10.38
N SER A 66 2.03 -10.22 9.85
CA SER A 66 0.82 -10.56 10.60
C SER A 66 0.87 -12.00 11.14
N GLU A 67 1.29 -12.98 10.33
CA GLU A 67 1.45 -14.38 10.80
C GLU A 67 2.54 -14.50 11.87
N TYR A 68 3.66 -13.79 11.72
CA TYR A 68 4.68 -13.70 12.78
C TYR A 68 4.09 -13.15 14.09
N ARG A 69 3.31 -12.07 14.02
CA ARG A 69 2.65 -11.47 15.20
C ARG A 69 1.64 -12.40 15.86
N LYS A 70 0.94 -13.23 15.08
CA LYS A 70 0.02 -14.26 15.59
C LYS A 70 0.73 -15.48 16.17
N GLY A 71 2.05 -15.59 15.96
CA GLY A 71 2.84 -16.72 16.43
C GLY A 71 2.76 -17.95 15.52
N SER A 72 2.21 -17.82 14.31
CA SER A 72 2.08 -18.91 13.32
C SER A 72 3.36 -19.12 12.50
N PHE A 73 4.53 -18.98 13.15
CA PHE A 73 5.84 -19.22 12.54
C PHE A 73 6.43 -20.56 13.01
N GLN A 74 7.23 -21.18 12.15
CA GLN A 74 8.02 -22.35 12.53
C GLN A 74 9.41 -21.89 12.98
N THR A 75 9.91 -22.49 14.06
CA THR A 75 11.31 -22.29 14.49
C THR A 75 12.10 -23.51 14.07
N LYS A 76 13.25 -23.32 13.44
CA LYS A 76 14.16 -24.39 13.04
C LYS A 76 15.56 -24.07 13.53
N GLU A 77 16.34 -25.12 13.78
CA GLU A 77 17.78 -25.02 14.00
C GLU A 77 18.48 -24.58 12.71
N LYS A 78 19.61 -23.90 12.85
CA LYS A 78 20.35 -23.29 11.73
C LYS A 78 20.62 -24.28 10.60
N ASP A 79 21.12 -25.47 10.92
CA ASP A 79 21.52 -26.46 9.91
C ASP A 79 20.30 -27.01 9.16
N ALA A 80 19.20 -27.26 9.89
CA ALA A 80 17.94 -27.71 9.29
C ALA A 80 17.29 -26.66 8.38
N PHE A 81 17.52 -25.37 8.65
CA PHE A 81 17.08 -24.28 7.77
C PHE A 81 17.92 -24.21 6.49
N LEU A 82 19.23 -24.43 6.59
CA LEU A 82 20.13 -24.43 5.42
C LEU A 82 19.84 -25.62 4.49
N ASP A 83 19.60 -26.81 5.04
CA ASP A 83 19.28 -28.02 4.26
C ASP A 83 17.96 -27.85 3.46
N GLU A 84 16.97 -27.14 4.02
CA GLU A 84 15.70 -26.84 3.37
C GLU A 84 15.86 -25.82 2.23
N LEU A 85 16.71 -24.80 2.43
CA LEU A 85 17.01 -23.82 1.37
C LEU A 85 17.75 -24.43 0.18
N GLU A 86 18.61 -25.41 0.42
CA GLU A 86 19.31 -26.12 -0.66
C GLU A 86 18.40 -27.05 -1.47
N SER A 87 17.24 -27.42 -0.92
CA SER A 87 16.28 -28.32 -1.57
C SER A 87 15.10 -27.60 -2.26
N TRP A 88 15.16 -26.26 -2.35
CA TRP A 88 14.11 -25.41 -2.93
C TRP A 88 14.41 -24.93 -4.35
#